data_AF-A0A497GX96-F1
#
_entry.id   AF-A0A497GX96-F1
#
_cell.length_a   1.000
_cell.length_b   1.000
_cell.length_c   1.000
_cell.angle_alpha   90.00
_cell.angle_beta   90.00
_cell.angle_gamma   90.00
#
_symmetry.space_group_name_H-M   'P 1'
#
loop_
_entity.id
_entity.type
_entity.pdbx_description
1 polymer ?
#
loop_
_entity_poly.entity_id
_entity_poly.type
_entity_poly.pdbx_seq_one_letter_code
_entity_poly.pdbx_strand_id
1 'polypeptide(L)' 'MADIVIREDLCKGCGICIEVCPRGVLAPSKRPSSWGLPLAEVIRPEACILCRLCEFYCPDMAVEVRG' A
#
# COMPACT_ATOMS: atom_id res chain seq x y z
N MET A 1 -8.53 2.06 -15.13
CA MET A 1 -8.94 2.67 -13.83
C MET A 1 -7.96 2.14 -12.82
N ALA A 2 -7.40 2.97 -11.93
CA ALA A 2 -6.34 2.50 -11.05
C ALA A 2 -6.85 1.40 -10.10
N ASP A 3 -6.23 0.23 -10.14
CA ASP A 3 -6.44 -0.90 -9.25
C ASP A 3 -5.15 -1.14 -8.47
N ILE A 4 -5.24 -1.07 -7.14
CA ILE A 4 -4.09 -1.18 -6.24
C ILE A 4 -4.32 -2.39 -5.34
N VAL A 5 -3.45 -3.38 -5.42
CA VAL A 5 -3.55 -4.62 -4.64
C VAL A 5 -2.46 -4.64 -3.58
N ILE A 6 -2.83 -4.96 -2.34
CA ILE A 6 -1.90 -5.18 -1.24
C ILE A 6 -1.94 -6.66 -0.87
N ARG A 7 -0.80 -7.34 -1.03
CA ARG A 7 -0.59 -8.74 -0.66
C ARG A 7 -0.36 -8.83 0.85
N GLU A 8 -1.39 -9.15 1.61
CA GLU A 8 -1.33 -9.23 3.08
C GLU A 8 -0.31 -10.26 3.59
N ASP A 9 -0.05 -11.32 2.82
CA ASP A 9 0.95 -12.35 3.13
C ASP A 9 2.40 -11.82 3.06
N LEU A 10 2.64 -10.80 2.24
CA LEU A 10 3.94 -10.17 2.05
C LEU A 10 4.10 -8.88 2.86
N CYS A 11 3.01 -8.12 3.05
CA CYS A 11 3.04 -6.84 3.74
C CYS A 11 3.48 -7.00 5.21
N LYS A 12 4.56 -6.32 5.61
CA LYS A 12 5.06 -6.31 6.99
C LYS A 12 4.62 -5.11 7.82
N GLY A 13 3.75 -4.25 7.27
CA GLY A 13 3.26 -3.06 7.97
C GLY A 13 4.33 -1.97 8.19
N CYS A 14 5.36 -1.91 7.35
CA CYS A 14 6.47 -0.94 7.50
C CYS A 14 6.10 0.51 7.18
N GLY A 15 4.98 0.76 6.49
CA GLY A 15 4.47 2.09 6.20
C GLY A 15 5.18 2.87 5.07
N ILE A 16 6.24 2.33 4.47
CA ILE A 16 7.00 3.03 3.40
C ILE A 16 6.08 3.46 2.24
N CYS A 17 5.19 2.58 1.79
CA CYS A 17 4.28 2.87 0.69
C CYS A 17 3.30 4.03 1.00
N ILE A 18 2.98 4.25 2.27
CA ILE A 18 2.11 5.34 2.76
C ILE A 18 2.88 6.66 2.67
N GLU A 19 4.09 6.69 3.22
CA GLU A 19 4.95 7.89 3.23
C GLU A 19 5.32 8.37 1.83
N VAL A 20 5.66 7.46 0.92
CA VAL A 20 6.07 7.84 -0.45
C VAL A 20 4.90 8.20 -1.36
N CYS A 21 3.64 7.96 -0.95
CA CYS A 21 2.49 8.20 -1.81
C CYS A 21 2.16 9.71 -1.89
N PRO A 22 2.40 10.39 -3.03
CA PRO A 22 2.18 11.84 -3.13
C PRO A 22 0.70 12.23 -3.12
N ARG A 23 -0.20 11.24 -3.22
CA ARG A 23 -1.65 11.42 -3.26
C ARG A 23 -2.34 10.92 -1.99
N GLY A 24 -1.59 10.34 -1.05
CA GLY A 24 -2.14 9.77 0.19
C GLY A 24 -3.19 8.70 -0.06
N VAL A 25 -2.97 7.81 -1.03
CA VAL A 25 -3.90 6.74 -1.42
C VAL A 25 -3.96 5.61 -0.38
N LEU A 26 -2.87 5.44 0.38
CA LEU A 26 -2.63 4.35 1.30
C LEU A 26 -2.64 4.88 2.73
N ALA A 27 -3.10 4.07 3.69
CA ALA A 27 -3.04 4.36 5.12
C ALA A 27 -2.81 3.08 5.94
N PRO A 28 -2.44 3.16 7.22
CA PRO A 28 -2.41 1.99 8.09
C PRO A 28 -3.83 1.49 8.34
N SER A 29 -4.03 0.19 8.19
CA SER A 29 -5.29 -0.47 8.50
C SER A 29 -5.61 -0.40 9.99
N LYS A 30 -6.90 -0.46 10.32
CA LYS A 30 -7.37 -0.48 11.73
C LYS A 30 -7.22 -1.86 12.39
N ARG A 31 -6.88 -2.89 11.62
CA ARG A 31 -6.78 -4.27 12.11
C ARG A 31 -5.31 -4.69 12.13
N PRO A 32 -4.80 -5.21 13.26
CA PRO A 32 -3.46 -5.77 13.29
C PRO A 32 -3.39 -7.06 12.45
N SER A 33 -2.26 -7.26 11.78
CA SER A 33 -1.91 -8.52 11.10
C SER A 33 -1.59 -9.63 12.09
N SER A 34 -1.30 -10.83 11.58
CA SER A 34 -0.74 -11.95 12.35
C SER A 34 0.56 -11.60 13.09
N TRP A 35 1.25 -10.53 12.67
CA TRP A 35 2.49 -10.03 13.27
C TRP A 35 2.26 -8.90 14.28
N GLY A 36 0.99 -8.55 14.56
CA GLY A 36 0.62 -7.50 15.51
C GLY A 36 0.74 -6.07 14.97
N LEU A 37 1.18 -5.89 13.73
CA LEU A 37 1.33 -4.58 13.08
C LEU A 37 0.16 -4.29 12.13
N PRO A 38 -0.29 -3.02 12.03
CA PRO A 38 -1.27 -2.62 11.02
C PRO A 38 -0.66 -2.75 9.62
N LEU A 39 -1.35 -3.47 8.73
CA LEU A 39 -0.96 -3.55 7.32
C LEU A 39 -1.32 -2.26 6.59
N ALA A 40 -0.72 -2.02 5.42
CA ALA A 40 -1.17 -0.97 4.54
C ALA A 40 -2.57 -1.31 3.98
N GLU A 41 -3.41 -0.29 3.82
CA GLU A 41 -4.77 -0.37 3.28
C GLU A 41 -4.98 0.75 2.25
N VAL A 42 -5.68 0.45 1.16
CA VAL A 42 -6.05 1.44 0.13
C VAL A 42 -7.32 2.15 0.58
N ILE A 43 -7.23 3.47 0.79
CA ILE A 43 -8.34 4.27 1.34
C ILE A 43 -9.01 5.20 0.31
N ARG A 44 -8.34 5.50 -0.81
CA ARG A 44 -8.83 6.41 -1.85
C ARG A 44 -8.24 6.10 -3.23
N PRO A 45 -8.59 4.95 -3.83
CA PRO A 45 -8.00 4.49 -5.09
C PRO A 45 -8.21 5.48 -6.26
N GLU A 46 -9.28 6.26 -6.23
CA GLU A 46 -9.61 7.29 -7.23
C GLU A 46 -8.60 8.43 -7.30
N ALA A 47 -7.79 8.63 -6.25
CA ALA A 47 -6.74 9.65 -6.23
C ALA A 47 -5.40 9.15 -6.80
N CYS A 48 -5.30 7.86 -7.15
CA CYS A 48 -4.08 7.26 -7.69
C CYS A 48 -3.78 7.76 -9.10
N ILE A 49 -2.52 8.15 -9.33
CA ILE A 49 -2.02 8.68 -10.61
C ILE A 49 -1.09 7.68 -11.34
N LEU A 50 -1.12 6.40 -10.96
CA LEU A 50 -0.32 5.32 -11.57
C LEU A 50 1.21 5.56 -11.55
N CYS A 51 1.72 6.31 -10.57
CA CYS A 51 3.16 6.62 -10.49
C CYS A 51 4.04 5.45 -10.04
N ARG A 52 3.45 4.37 -9.51
CA ARG A 52 4.13 3.14 -9.05
C ARG A 52 5.21 3.32 -7.97
N LEU A 53 5.28 4.48 -7.30
CA LEU A 53 6.25 4.70 -6.22
C LEU A 53 6.04 3.73 -5.05
N CYS A 54 4.79 3.49 -4.65
CA CYS A 54 4.46 2.54 -3.58
C CYS A 54 4.87 1.10 -3.91
N GLU A 55 4.79 0.70 -5.17
CA GLU A 55 5.22 -0.60 -5.68
C GLU A 55 6.77 -0.68 -5.72
N PHE A 56 7.43 0.35 -6.28
CA PHE A 56 8.88 0.41 -6.39
C PHE A 56 9.61 0.43 -5.04
N TYR A 57 9.09 1.19 -4.06
CA TYR A 57 9.70 1.32 -2.74
C TYR A 57 9.28 0.22 -1.76
N CYS A 58 8.38 -0.70 -2.15
CA CYS A 58 8.02 -1.80 -1.27
C CYS A 58 9.15 -2.85 -1.25
N PRO A 59 9.88 -3.03 -0.13
CA PRO A 59 10.99 -3.98 -0.07
C PRO A 59 10.54 -5.43 -0.21
N ASP A 60 9.29 -5.72 0.15
CA ASP A 60 8.69 -7.06 0.14
C ASP A 60 7.83 -7.32 -1.12
N MET A 61 7.81 -6.39 -2.08
CA MET A 61 6.96 -6.47 -3.28
C MET A 61 5.47 -6.75 -2.96
N ALA A 62 4.99 -6.20 -1.85
CA ALA A 62 3.64 -6.43 -1.35
C ALA A 62 2.57 -5.52 -1.97
N VAL A 63 2.95 -4.56 -2.81
CA VAL A 63 2.02 -3.60 -3.44
C VAL A 63 2.12 -3.74 -4.96
N GLU A 64 0.98 -3.89 -5.63
CA GLU A 64 0.89 -3.96 -7.09
C GLU A 64 -0.05 -2.86 -7.60
N VAL A 65 0.36 -2.13 -8.64
CA VAL A 65 -0.45 -1.03 -9.24
C VAL A 65 -0.78 -1.33 -10.70
N ARG A 66 -2.06 -1.52 -10.99
CA ARG A 66 -2.64 -1.79 -12.31
C ARG A 66 -3.43 -0.58 -12.81
N GLY A 67 -3.43 -0.31 -14.11
CA GLY A 67 -3.99 0.91 -14.72
C GLY A 67 -4.85 0.63 -15.94
#